data_AF-A0A7D4BUK3-F1
#
_entry.id   AF-A0A7D4BUK3-F1
#
_cell.length_a   1.000
_cell.length_b   1.000
_cell.length_c   1.000
_cell.angle_alpha   90.00
_cell.angle_beta   90.00
_cell.angle_gamma   90.00
#
_symmetry.space_group_name_H-M   'P 1'
#
loop_
_entity.id
_entity.type
_entity.pdbx_description
1 polymer ?
#
loop_
_entity_poly.entity_id
_entity_poly.type
_entity_poly.pdbx_seq_one_letter_code
_entity_poly.pdbx_strand_id
1 'polypeptide(L)'
;MKKTYAAAGQYMLRALRVCLLLLAVLGGQAAHAQSARYGNEWIVQGQPYYKFKVWRNGLYRLDYAYLSKLSGLGGVAPTQLQLWRRGKEVAVYQGGNSATLDNSTYLEFYGQRNDGRLDSALYKKPSDQAHPFYSFFTDTATYFLTWSNARLGKRMAQPVVAGGAPHAWRIQAVRTVYYDSYMEAPIPITIPACRGWKGERGFLGTTATPLPKTTACCEQ
;
A
#
# COMPACT_ATOMS: atom_id res chain seq x y z
N MET A 1 -66.70 -26.28 -0.86
CA MET A 1 -66.21 -27.68 -0.83
C MET A 1 -64.71 -27.70 -0.56
N LYS A 2 -64.29 -28.10 0.64
CA LYS A 2 -62.86 -28.27 0.96
C LYS A 2 -62.40 -29.57 0.29
N LYS A 3 -61.55 -29.49 -0.75
CA LYS A 3 -60.96 -30.68 -1.38
C LYS A 3 -60.10 -31.39 -0.32
N THR A 4 -60.60 -32.52 0.19
CA THR A 4 -59.88 -33.43 1.07
C THR A 4 -58.91 -34.24 0.23
N TYR A 5 -57.65 -33.82 0.21
CA TYR A 5 -56.58 -34.62 -0.36
C TYR A 5 -56.43 -35.90 0.48
N ALA A 6 -56.47 -37.08 -0.15
CA ALA A 6 -56.21 -38.36 0.52
C ALA A 6 -54.89 -38.28 1.31
N ALA A 7 -54.78 -39.01 2.42
CA ALA A 7 -53.66 -38.92 3.36
C ALA A 7 -52.28 -38.90 2.66
N ALA A 8 -52.11 -39.70 1.59
CA ALA A 8 -50.91 -39.72 0.73
C ALA A 8 -50.54 -38.34 0.12
N GLY A 9 -51.52 -37.56 -0.34
CA GLY A 9 -51.31 -36.22 -0.92
C GLY A 9 -50.85 -35.19 0.10
N GLN A 10 -51.28 -35.30 1.37
CA GLN A 10 -50.82 -34.42 2.44
C GLN A 10 -49.35 -34.68 2.82
N TYR A 11 -48.89 -35.94 2.80
CA TYR A 11 -47.47 -36.26 3.01
C TYR A 11 -46.60 -35.77 1.84
N MET A 12 -47.09 -35.88 0.59
CA MET A 12 -46.38 -35.39 -0.60
C MET A 12 -46.21 -33.86 -0.60
N LEU A 13 -47.23 -33.11 -0.21
CA LEU A 13 -47.16 -31.65 -0.06
C LEU A 13 -46.24 -31.21 1.10
N ARG A 14 -46.18 -31.97 2.19
CA ARG A 14 -45.22 -31.73 3.29
C ARG A 14 -43.79 -32.04 2.86
N ALA A 15 -43.57 -33.16 2.17
CA ALA A 15 -42.26 -33.54 1.64
C ALA A 15 -41.75 -32.52 0.60
N LEU A 16 -42.62 -32.03 -0.30
CA LEU A 16 -42.28 -30.99 -1.25
C LEU A 16 -41.88 -29.68 -0.56
N ARG A 17 -42.60 -29.27 0.49
CA ARG A 17 -42.26 -28.08 1.28
C ARG A 17 -40.94 -28.23 2.02
N VAL A 18 -40.67 -29.41 2.59
CA VAL A 18 -39.41 -29.72 3.27
C VAL A 18 -38.25 -29.75 2.28
N CYS A 19 -38.43 -30.34 1.10
CA CYS A 19 -37.44 -30.32 0.02
C CYS A 19 -37.16 -28.90 -0.48
N LEU A 20 -38.19 -28.06 -0.64
CA LEU A 20 -38.02 -26.66 -1.03
C LEU A 20 -37.30 -25.85 0.05
N LEU A 21 -37.60 -26.10 1.34
CA LEU A 21 -36.89 -25.47 2.45
C LEU A 21 -35.43 -25.94 2.54
N LEU A 22 -35.16 -27.22 2.31
CA LEU A 22 -33.79 -27.76 2.22
C LEU A 22 -33.03 -27.17 1.04
N LEU A 23 -33.66 -27.01 -0.13
CA LEU A 23 -33.04 -26.40 -1.30
C LEU A 23 -32.70 -24.92 -1.06
N ALA A 24 -33.56 -24.19 -0.33
CA ALA A 24 -33.32 -22.79 0.02
C ALA A 24 -32.19 -22.63 1.06
N VAL A 25 -32.09 -23.53 2.03
CA VAL A 25 -31.02 -23.54 3.05
C VAL A 25 -29.68 -23.97 2.44
N LEU A 26 -29.67 -24.93 1.53
CA LEU A 26 -28.46 -25.41 0.86
C LEU A 26 -28.01 -24.49 -0.29
N GLY A 27 -28.94 -23.78 -0.95
CA GLY A 27 -28.64 -22.84 -2.05
C GLY A 27 -28.20 -21.45 -1.60
N GLY A 28 -28.40 -21.08 -0.34
CA GLY A 28 -28.11 -19.74 0.18
C GLY A 28 -26.63 -19.41 0.42
N GLN A 29 -25.70 -20.38 0.32
CA GLN A 29 -24.32 -20.21 0.80
C GLN A 29 -23.29 -19.73 -0.25
N ALA A 30 -23.69 -19.32 -1.47
CA ALA A 30 -22.70 -18.93 -2.49
C ALA A 30 -23.00 -17.63 -3.26
N ALA A 31 -23.78 -16.71 -2.70
CA ALA A 31 -23.86 -15.35 -3.25
C ALA A 31 -22.66 -14.51 -2.78
N HIS A 32 -21.47 -14.81 -3.29
CA HIS A 32 -20.37 -13.84 -3.26
C HIS A 32 -20.68 -12.76 -4.29
N ALA A 33 -21.51 -11.79 -3.92
CA ALA A 33 -21.60 -10.54 -4.65
C ALA A 33 -20.19 -9.95 -4.77
N GLN A 34 -19.85 -9.53 -5.99
CA GLN A 34 -18.53 -9.13 -6.44
C GLN A 34 -17.90 -8.08 -5.50
N SER A 35 -17.12 -8.52 -4.52
CA SER A 35 -16.26 -7.65 -3.73
C SER A 35 -14.93 -7.47 -4.45
N ALA A 36 -14.99 -7.01 -5.70
CA ALA A 36 -13.81 -6.50 -6.36
C ALA A 36 -13.39 -5.25 -5.58
N ARG A 37 -12.25 -5.31 -4.89
CA ARG A 37 -11.67 -4.11 -4.28
C ARG A 37 -11.20 -3.20 -5.42
N TYR A 38 -11.96 -2.12 -5.66
CA TYR A 38 -11.72 -1.13 -6.71
C TYR A 38 -10.51 -0.23 -6.42
N GLY A 39 -9.87 -0.36 -5.25
CA GLY A 39 -8.68 0.42 -4.88
C GLY A 39 -8.99 1.83 -4.36
N ASN A 40 -10.28 2.19 -4.30
CA ASN A 40 -10.79 3.47 -3.83
C ASN A 40 -11.38 3.39 -2.41
N GLU A 41 -11.21 2.27 -1.70
CA GLU A 41 -11.81 2.02 -0.38
C GLU A 41 -11.28 2.95 0.72
N TRP A 42 -10.15 3.60 0.45
CA TRP A 42 -9.54 4.59 1.33
C TRP A 42 -10.16 5.99 1.20
N ILE A 43 -11.00 6.20 0.19
CA ILE A 43 -11.66 7.48 -0.08
C ILE A 43 -13.03 7.48 0.60
N VAL A 44 -13.19 8.36 1.58
CA VAL A 44 -14.46 8.62 2.26
C VAL A 44 -15.07 9.89 1.67
N GLN A 45 -16.31 9.79 1.20
CA GLN A 45 -17.01 10.92 0.60
C GLN A 45 -17.22 12.03 1.63
N GLY A 46 -16.97 13.29 1.23
CA GLY A 46 -17.08 14.46 2.11
C GLY A 46 -15.89 14.68 3.06
N GLN A 47 -14.93 13.75 3.12
CA GLN A 47 -13.71 13.94 3.89
C GLN A 47 -12.70 14.78 3.10
N PRO A 48 -12.00 15.75 3.72
CA PRO A 48 -10.98 16.55 3.05
C PRO A 48 -9.69 15.76 2.84
N TYR A 49 -9.10 15.88 1.65
CA TYR A 49 -7.83 15.25 1.29
C TYR A 49 -6.83 16.29 0.76
N TYR A 50 -5.76 16.51 1.51
CA TYR A 50 -4.67 17.41 1.12
C TYR A 50 -3.60 16.65 0.35
N LYS A 51 -3.43 17.01 -0.92
CA LYS A 51 -2.45 16.41 -1.81
C LYS A 51 -1.11 17.13 -1.73
N PHE A 52 -0.04 16.36 -1.53
CA PHE A 52 1.32 16.86 -1.70
C PHE A 52 2.22 15.84 -2.39
N LYS A 53 3.37 16.31 -2.88
CA LYS A 53 4.26 15.56 -3.77
C LYS A 53 5.61 15.30 -3.11
N VAL A 54 6.13 14.09 -3.29
CA VAL A 54 7.43 13.64 -2.77
C VAL A 54 8.24 13.04 -3.92
N TRP A 55 9.39 13.62 -4.22
CA TRP A 55 10.22 13.26 -5.36
C TRP A 55 11.53 12.56 -4.98
N ARG A 56 11.93 12.62 -3.70
CA ARG A 56 13.09 11.89 -3.17
C ARG A 56 12.67 10.91 -2.08
N ASN A 57 13.46 9.86 -1.92
CA ASN A 57 13.33 8.99 -0.76
C ASN A 57 13.98 9.66 0.43
N GLY A 58 13.32 9.69 1.59
CA GLY A 58 13.86 10.32 2.78
C GLY A 58 12.86 10.43 3.91
N LEU A 59 13.33 10.95 5.05
CA LEU A 59 12.46 11.31 6.16
C LEU A 59 11.89 12.71 5.90
N TYR A 60 10.57 12.84 5.96
CA TYR A 60 9.86 14.10 5.78
C TYR A 60 9.13 14.44 7.08
N ARG A 61 9.12 15.74 7.41
CA ARG A 61 8.40 16.29 8.56
C ARG A 61 7.35 17.28 8.07
N LEU A 62 6.11 17.11 8.53
CA LEU A 62 5.02 18.08 8.43
C LEU A 62 4.94 18.78 9.79
N ASP A 63 5.38 20.03 9.83
CA ASP A 63 5.37 20.82 11.04
C ASP A 63 4.01 21.50 11.28
N TYR A 64 3.84 22.07 12.48
CA TYR A 64 2.65 22.84 12.80
C TYR A 64 2.42 24.01 11.84
N ALA A 65 3.48 24.67 11.36
CA ALA A 65 3.35 25.78 10.40
C ALA A 65 2.73 25.35 9.06
N TYR A 66 2.98 24.11 8.62
CA TYR A 66 2.30 23.52 7.48
C TYR A 66 0.88 23.09 7.83
N LEU A 67 0.69 22.37 8.95
CA LEU A 67 -0.61 21.83 9.36
C LEU A 67 -1.64 22.94 9.63
N SER A 68 -1.23 24.04 10.27
CA SER A 68 -2.10 25.19 10.58
C SER A 68 -2.60 25.93 9.33
N LYS A 69 -1.93 25.79 8.18
CA LYS A 69 -2.40 26.35 6.90
C LYS A 69 -3.50 25.52 6.25
N LEU A 70 -3.71 24.28 6.69
CA LEU A 70 -4.73 23.41 6.16
C LEU A 70 -6.08 23.76 6.80
N SER A 71 -7.06 24.06 5.96
CA SER A 71 -8.42 24.35 6.41
C SER A 71 -9.06 23.14 7.11
N GLY A 72 -9.95 23.37 8.08
CA GLY A 72 -10.72 22.28 8.70
C GLY A 72 -9.96 21.40 9.71
N LEU A 73 -8.66 21.62 9.95
CA LEU A 73 -7.91 20.95 11.03
C LEU A 73 -8.14 21.56 12.43
N GLY A 74 -8.90 22.66 12.53
CA GLY A 74 -9.23 23.28 13.82
C GLY A 74 -9.97 22.29 14.74
N GLY A 75 -9.36 21.96 15.89
CA GLY A 75 -9.93 21.02 16.86
C GLY A 75 -9.72 19.54 16.55
N VAL A 76 -9.03 19.20 15.46
CA VAL A 76 -8.67 17.82 15.13
C VAL A 76 -7.47 17.39 15.98
N ALA A 77 -7.58 16.25 16.64
CA ALA A 77 -6.45 15.73 17.43
C ALA A 77 -5.33 15.25 16.48
N PRO A 78 -4.05 15.53 16.78
CA PRO A 78 -2.93 15.05 15.95
C PRO A 78 -2.93 13.53 15.76
N THR A 79 -3.49 12.77 16.70
CA THR A 79 -3.64 11.30 16.66
C THR A 79 -4.66 10.80 15.63
N GLN A 80 -5.56 11.66 15.16
CA GLN A 80 -6.57 11.35 14.14
C GLN A 80 -6.08 11.58 12.71
N LEU A 81 -4.92 12.23 12.53
CA LEU A 81 -4.32 12.47 11.22
C LEU A 81 -3.87 11.15 10.58
N GLN A 82 -4.23 10.98 9.32
CA GLN A 82 -3.97 9.80 8.50
C GLN A 82 -3.23 10.21 7.23
N LEU A 83 -2.19 9.46 6.89
CA LEU A 83 -1.41 9.67 5.68
C LEU A 83 -1.61 8.50 4.73
N TRP A 84 -1.94 8.79 3.47
CA TRP A 84 -2.24 7.77 2.47
C TRP A 84 -1.32 7.88 1.26
N ARG A 85 -0.87 6.73 0.76
CA ARG A 85 -0.15 6.58 -0.51
C ARG A 85 -0.68 5.34 -1.23
N ARG A 86 -1.13 5.50 -2.48
CA ARG A 86 -1.58 4.39 -3.34
C ARG A 86 -2.64 3.50 -2.68
N GLY A 87 -3.61 4.12 -2.02
CA GLY A 87 -4.69 3.44 -1.31
C GLY A 87 -4.26 2.65 -0.07
N LYS A 88 -3.05 2.89 0.45
CA LYS A 88 -2.57 2.30 1.70
C LYS A 88 -2.17 3.40 2.67
N GLU A 89 -2.56 3.20 3.92
CA GLU A 89 -2.20 4.09 5.02
C GLU A 89 -0.72 3.90 5.40
N VAL A 90 0.01 5.01 5.38
CA VAL A 90 1.43 5.12 5.72
C VAL A 90 1.53 5.37 7.21
N ALA A 91 2.37 4.59 7.90
CA ALA A 91 2.64 4.82 9.31
C ALA A 91 3.45 6.11 9.48
N VAL A 92 2.98 6.98 10.38
CA VAL A 92 3.65 8.25 10.71
C VAL A 92 4.10 8.24 12.16
N TYR A 93 5.22 8.88 12.44
CA TYR A 93 5.57 9.26 13.80
C TYR A 93 4.91 10.60 14.10
N GLN A 94 4.41 10.75 15.32
CA GLN A 94 3.80 11.97 15.80
C GLN A 94 4.60 12.44 17.00
N GLY A 95 5.15 13.64 16.91
CA GLY A 95 5.83 14.29 18.03
C GLY A 95 5.03 15.48 18.55
N GLY A 96 5.35 15.88 19.78
CA GLY A 96 4.65 16.94 20.49
C GLY A 96 3.36 16.44 21.15
N ASN A 97 2.37 17.33 21.21
CA ASN A 97 1.08 17.07 21.86
C ASN A 97 0.24 16.05 21.08
N SER A 98 -0.56 15.26 21.80
CA SER A 98 -1.45 14.23 21.24
C SER A 98 -2.93 14.60 21.21
N ALA A 99 -3.33 15.58 22.02
CA ALA A 99 -4.73 15.98 22.12
C ALA A 99 -5.07 17.15 21.20
N THR A 100 -4.17 18.12 21.08
CA THR A 100 -4.41 19.37 20.35
C THR A 100 -3.26 19.70 19.42
N LEU A 101 -3.58 20.24 18.24
CA LEU A 101 -2.58 20.82 17.34
C LEU A 101 -2.03 22.11 17.96
N ASP A 102 -0.75 22.08 18.33
CA ASP A 102 -0.01 23.22 18.86
C ASP A 102 1.36 23.37 18.18
N ASN A 103 2.09 24.43 18.52
CA ASN A 103 3.41 24.72 17.94
C ASN A 103 4.46 23.61 18.15
N SER A 104 4.24 22.67 19.08
CA SER A 104 5.14 21.53 19.31
C SER A 104 4.82 20.34 18.41
N THR A 105 3.66 20.35 17.76
CA THR A 105 3.13 19.21 17.03
C THR A 105 3.77 19.07 15.66
N TYR A 106 4.18 17.84 15.33
CA TYR A 106 4.65 17.49 13.99
C TYR A 106 4.36 16.04 13.65
N LEU A 107 4.27 15.76 12.34
CA LEU A 107 4.19 14.40 11.80
C LEU A 107 5.44 14.09 10.97
N GLU A 108 6.07 12.96 11.25
CA GLU A 108 7.20 12.46 10.49
C GLU A 108 6.86 11.16 9.77
N PHE A 109 7.34 11.01 8.55
CA PHE A 109 7.13 9.79 7.79
C PHE A 109 8.27 9.58 6.80
N TYR A 110 8.49 8.31 6.46
CA TYR A 110 9.42 7.98 5.39
C TYR A 110 8.72 8.14 4.03
N GLY A 111 9.08 9.22 3.33
CA GLY A 111 8.65 9.50 1.98
C GLY A 111 9.42 8.65 0.98
N GLN A 112 8.70 8.04 0.05
CA GLN A 112 9.25 7.27 -1.05
C GLN A 112 8.80 7.92 -2.36
N ARG A 113 9.76 8.20 -3.25
CA ARG A 113 9.51 8.61 -4.63
C ARG A 113 8.63 7.59 -5.36
N ASN A 114 8.11 7.96 -6.52
CA ASN A 114 7.28 7.05 -7.28
C ASN A 114 8.13 5.88 -7.82
N ASP A 115 7.53 4.70 -7.81
CA ASP A 115 8.09 3.48 -8.39
C ASP A 115 7.20 3.01 -9.53
N GLY A 116 7.70 2.10 -10.37
CA GLY A 116 6.95 1.59 -11.52
C GLY A 116 5.79 0.67 -11.13
N ARG A 117 5.55 0.36 -9.85
CA ARG A 117 4.59 -0.70 -9.48
C ARG A 117 3.14 -0.39 -9.91
N LEU A 118 2.76 0.87 -10.09
CA LEU A 118 1.43 1.19 -10.65
C LEU A 118 1.32 0.86 -12.14
N ASP A 119 2.44 0.88 -12.86
CA ASP A 119 2.49 0.65 -14.30
C ASP A 119 2.32 -0.84 -14.63
N SER A 120 2.38 -1.73 -13.64
CA SER A 120 2.08 -3.15 -13.80
C SER A 120 0.68 -3.41 -14.38
N ALA A 121 -0.28 -2.50 -14.16
CA ALA A 121 -1.62 -2.58 -14.72
C ALA A 121 -1.66 -2.34 -16.25
N LEU A 122 -0.59 -1.79 -16.83
CA LEU A 122 -0.47 -1.61 -18.28
C LEU A 122 -0.07 -2.89 -19.02
N TYR A 123 0.35 -3.92 -18.30
CA TYR A 123 0.84 -5.18 -18.87
C TYR A 123 -0.21 -6.26 -18.78
N LYS A 124 -0.28 -7.14 -19.80
CA LYS A 124 -1.16 -8.32 -19.77
C LYS A 124 -0.80 -9.26 -18.61
N LYS A 125 0.50 -9.43 -18.33
CA LYS A 125 1.00 -10.10 -17.13
C LYS A 125 1.88 -9.10 -16.38
N PRO A 126 1.64 -8.85 -15.08
CA PRO A 126 2.48 -7.97 -14.28
C PRO A 126 3.96 -8.35 -14.26
N SER A 127 4.28 -9.64 -14.48
CA SER A 127 5.65 -10.15 -14.60
C SER A 127 6.39 -9.66 -15.83
N ASP A 128 5.67 -9.22 -16.86
CA ASP A 128 6.26 -8.78 -18.13
C ASP A 128 6.71 -7.31 -18.04
N GLN A 129 6.52 -6.67 -16.88
CA GLN A 129 6.97 -5.33 -16.62
C GLN A 129 8.51 -5.27 -16.58
N ALA A 130 9.10 -4.62 -17.58
CA ALA A 130 10.55 -4.42 -17.64
C ALA A 130 11.09 -3.59 -16.44
N HIS A 131 10.35 -2.54 -16.05
CA HIS A 131 10.80 -1.58 -15.04
C HIS A 131 9.87 -1.46 -13.82
N PRO A 132 10.02 -2.33 -12.80
CA PRO A 132 9.22 -2.23 -11.57
C PRO A 132 9.60 -1.07 -10.65
N PHE A 133 10.76 -0.43 -10.86
CA PHE A 133 11.33 0.54 -9.90
C PHE A 133 11.47 1.97 -10.40
N TYR A 134 11.04 2.21 -11.63
CA TYR A 134 10.95 3.51 -12.24
C TYR A 134 9.64 3.55 -13.00
N SER A 135 8.86 4.62 -12.84
CA SER A 135 7.57 4.73 -13.52
C SER A 135 7.73 5.41 -14.87
N PHE A 136 6.90 5.01 -15.83
CA PHE A 136 6.85 5.60 -17.16
C PHE A 136 6.27 7.01 -17.18
N PHE A 137 5.47 7.37 -16.18
CA PHE A 137 4.76 8.66 -16.18
C PHE A 137 5.42 9.71 -15.30
N THR A 138 5.87 9.33 -14.09
CA THR A 138 6.43 10.30 -13.16
C THR A 138 7.29 9.60 -12.10
N ASP A 139 8.38 10.24 -11.71
CA ASP A 139 9.22 9.87 -10.57
C ASP A 139 8.66 10.38 -9.23
N THR A 140 7.64 11.24 -9.25
CA THR A 140 7.14 11.96 -8.08
C THR A 140 5.93 11.26 -7.49
N ALA A 141 6.06 10.78 -6.26
CA ALA A 141 4.96 10.15 -5.53
C ALA A 141 3.98 11.21 -5.03
N THR A 142 2.70 10.84 -5.04
CA THR A 142 1.63 11.64 -4.44
C THR A 142 1.21 11.03 -3.11
N TYR A 143 1.14 11.88 -2.10
CA TYR A 143 0.64 11.55 -0.77
C TYR A 143 -0.61 12.38 -0.47
N PHE A 144 -1.50 11.82 0.34
CA PHE A 144 -2.74 12.46 0.76
C PHE A 144 -2.81 12.48 2.28
N LEU A 145 -2.89 13.68 2.86
CA LEU A 145 -3.14 13.88 4.28
C LEU A 145 -4.63 14.10 4.49
N THR A 146 -5.18 13.43 5.49
CA THR A 146 -6.58 13.52 5.88
C THR A 146 -6.75 13.21 7.37
N TRP A 147 -7.97 13.31 7.91
CA TRP A 147 -8.29 12.93 9.28
C TRP A 147 -9.65 12.26 9.36
N SER A 148 -9.79 11.37 10.34
CA SER A 148 -11.07 10.72 10.64
C SER A 148 -11.41 10.89 12.11
N ASN A 149 -12.66 11.25 12.39
CA ASN A 149 -13.17 11.32 13.77
C ASN A 149 -13.43 9.92 14.35
N ALA A 150 -13.58 8.90 13.50
CA ALA A 150 -13.93 7.55 13.91
C ALA A 150 -12.72 6.64 14.13
N ARG A 151 -11.58 6.94 13.50
CA ARG A 151 -10.39 6.06 13.51
C ARG A 151 -9.09 6.84 13.66
N LEU A 152 -8.32 6.45 14.67
CA LEU A 152 -6.94 6.92 14.86
C LEU A 152 -6.08 6.55 13.65
N GLY A 153 -5.17 7.45 13.28
CA GLY A 153 -4.25 7.19 12.20
C GLY A 153 -3.16 6.19 12.58
N LYS A 154 -2.59 5.54 11.56
CA LYS A 154 -1.53 4.57 11.73
C LYS A 154 -0.26 5.25 12.25
N ARG A 155 0.31 4.72 13.33
CA ARG A 155 1.51 5.27 13.97
C ARG A 155 2.70 4.31 13.90
N MET A 156 3.90 4.87 13.86
CA MET A 156 5.14 4.12 14.09
C MET A 156 5.33 3.88 15.59
N ALA A 157 5.85 2.73 15.97
CA ALA A 157 6.18 2.46 17.36
C ALA A 157 7.38 3.31 17.77
N GLN A 158 7.26 4.02 18.90
CA GLN A 158 8.38 4.72 19.52
C GLN A 158 9.32 3.66 20.13
N PRO A 159 10.62 3.63 19.77
CA PRO A 159 11.56 2.80 20.49
C PRO A 159 11.65 3.29 21.94
N VAL A 160 11.50 2.36 22.89
CA VAL A 160 11.50 2.65 24.34
C VAL A 160 12.86 3.17 24.82
N VAL A 161 13.93 2.91 24.05
CA VAL A 161 15.28 3.39 24.33
C VAL A 161 15.68 4.42 23.27
N ALA A 162 15.68 5.69 23.65
CA ALA A 162 16.32 6.73 22.86
C ALA A 162 17.84 6.52 22.93
N GLY A 163 18.49 6.28 21.78
CA GLY A 163 19.96 6.24 21.72
C GLY A 163 20.60 4.92 22.15
N GLY A 164 20.15 3.79 21.61
CA GLY A 164 21.00 2.59 21.60
C GLY A 164 22.34 2.88 20.91
N ALA A 165 23.42 2.22 21.35
CA ALA A 165 24.73 2.35 20.73
C ALA A 165 24.61 2.20 19.20
N PRO A 166 25.08 3.17 18.40
CA PRO A 166 25.06 3.05 16.95
C PRO A 166 25.70 1.72 16.55
N HIS A 167 25.06 1.01 15.62
CA HIS A 167 25.66 -0.20 15.07
C HIS A 167 26.99 0.21 14.40
N ALA A 168 28.08 -0.48 14.76
CA ALA A 168 29.40 -0.18 14.20
C ALA A 168 29.45 -0.33 12.67
N TRP A 169 28.58 -1.18 12.11
CA TRP A 169 28.42 -1.38 10.68
C TRP A 169 26.97 -1.73 10.36
N ARG A 170 26.49 -1.32 9.18
CA ARG A 170 25.21 -1.78 8.61
C ARG A 170 25.46 -2.42 7.26
N ILE A 171 24.91 -3.62 7.07
CA ILE A 171 24.77 -4.18 5.73
C ILE A 171 23.51 -3.57 5.14
N GLN A 172 23.68 -2.76 4.10
CA GLN A 172 22.57 -2.17 3.35
C GLN A 172 22.61 -2.64 1.91
N ALA A 173 21.49 -3.17 1.42
CA ALA A 173 21.31 -3.36 -0.02
C ALA A 173 21.13 -1.98 -0.66
N VAL A 174 22.15 -1.51 -1.37
CA VAL A 174 22.08 -0.30 -2.19
C VAL A 174 21.66 -0.70 -3.59
N ARG A 175 20.68 0.01 -4.14
CA ARG A 175 20.13 -0.27 -5.47
C ARG A 175 20.21 0.97 -6.34
N THR A 176 21.08 0.93 -7.34
CA THR A 176 21.18 1.95 -8.38
C THR A 176 20.25 1.59 -9.53
N VAL A 177 19.47 2.55 -10.03
CA VAL A 177 18.54 2.37 -11.15
C VAL A 177 19.03 3.20 -12.32
N TYR A 178 19.38 2.53 -13.40
CA TYR A 178 19.70 3.16 -14.68
C TYR A 178 18.42 3.19 -15.52
N TYR A 179 18.01 4.38 -15.92
CA TYR A 179 16.76 4.62 -16.67
C TYR A 179 17.00 5.42 -17.97
N ASP A 180 18.23 5.88 -18.19
CA ASP A 180 18.67 6.72 -19.30
C ASP A 180 19.44 5.94 -20.39
N SER A 181 19.68 4.65 -20.17
CA SER A 181 20.48 3.80 -21.05
C SER A 181 19.74 2.51 -21.40
N TYR A 182 19.66 2.24 -22.71
CA TYR A 182 19.13 1.01 -23.27
C TYR A 182 20.28 0.07 -23.62
N MET A 183 20.15 -1.22 -23.32
CA MET A 183 21.14 -2.23 -23.69
C MET A 183 20.53 -3.29 -24.60
N GLU A 184 21.16 -3.48 -25.76
CA GLU A 184 20.68 -4.36 -26.82
C GLU A 184 21.26 -5.79 -26.74
N ALA A 185 22.28 -6.01 -25.91
CA ALA A 185 22.95 -7.32 -25.73
C ALA A 185 23.66 -7.44 -24.37
N PRO A 186 23.93 -8.65 -23.85
CA PRO A 186 24.75 -8.82 -22.65
C PRO A 186 26.22 -8.61 -23.04
N ILE A 187 26.73 -7.39 -22.91
CA ILE A 187 28.18 -7.18 -22.96
C ILE A 187 28.84 -7.85 -21.74
N PRO A 188 30.05 -8.42 -21.87
CA PRO A 188 30.82 -9.00 -20.77
C PRO A 188 31.40 -7.87 -19.91
N ILE A 189 30.54 -7.14 -19.21
CA ILE A 189 30.94 -6.15 -18.22
C ILE A 189 30.70 -6.71 -16.83
N THR A 190 31.73 -6.60 -16.02
CA THR A 190 31.81 -6.93 -14.59
C THR A 190 31.02 -5.91 -13.74
N ILE A 191 29.79 -5.59 -14.12
CA ILE A 191 28.88 -4.86 -13.22
C ILE A 191 28.14 -5.93 -12.42
N PRO A 192 28.12 -5.88 -11.07
CA PRO A 192 27.31 -6.78 -10.25
C PRO A 192 25.82 -6.43 -10.42
N ALA A 193 25.28 -6.78 -11.59
CA ALA A 193 23.88 -6.65 -11.94
C ALA A 193 23.22 -8.03 -11.77
N CYS A 194 22.37 -8.18 -10.75
CA CYS A 194 21.53 -9.36 -10.61
C CYS A 194 20.54 -9.39 -11.79
N ARG A 195 20.86 -10.17 -12.83
CA ARG A 195 19.99 -10.43 -13.99
C ARG A 195 18.94 -11.47 -13.63
N GLY A 196 17.67 -11.06 -13.60
CA GLY A 196 16.55 -11.93 -13.95
C GLY A 196 16.19 -11.67 -15.41
N TRP A 197 16.95 -12.24 -16.36
CA TRP A 197 16.70 -12.02 -17.78
C TRP A 197 15.89 -13.17 -18.38
N LYS A 198 14.66 -12.90 -18.81
CA LYS A 198 13.91 -13.73 -19.77
C LYS A 198 13.58 -12.88 -21.00
N GLY A 199 14.44 -12.91 -22.01
CA GLY A 199 14.14 -12.41 -23.36
C GLY A 199 15.06 -11.28 -23.83
N GLU A 200 15.62 -11.45 -25.02
CA GLU A 200 16.79 -10.79 -25.62
C GLU A 200 16.80 -9.24 -25.73
N ARG A 201 15.80 -8.52 -25.20
CA ARG A 201 15.78 -7.04 -25.11
C ARG A 201 15.00 -6.58 -23.88
N GLY A 202 15.55 -5.66 -23.09
CA GLY A 202 14.82 -5.11 -21.96
C GLY A 202 15.68 -4.23 -21.05
N PHE A 203 15.03 -3.31 -20.35
CA PHE A 203 15.66 -2.50 -19.34
C PHE A 203 15.54 -3.15 -17.94
N LEU A 204 16.51 -2.94 -17.04
CA LEU A 204 16.62 -3.69 -15.79
C LEU A 204 15.79 -3.10 -14.62
N GLY A 205 15.09 -3.99 -13.91
CA GLY A 205 14.69 -3.83 -12.51
C GLY A 205 15.18 -5.02 -11.68
N THR A 206 15.84 -4.80 -10.53
CA THR A 206 16.45 -5.88 -9.77
C THR A 206 15.52 -6.37 -8.66
N THR A 207 14.92 -7.54 -8.83
CA THR A 207 14.46 -8.38 -7.72
C THR A 207 15.65 -9.19 -7.19
N ALA A 208 15.82 -9.20 -5.87
CA ALA A 208 16.96 -9.82 -5.20
C ALA A 208 16.77 -11.33 -5.02
N THR A 209 17.81 -12.11 -5.32
CA THR A 209 18.12 -13.36 -4.62
C THR A 209 19.46 -13.18 -3.92
N PRO A 210 19.67 -13.75 -2.72
CA PRO A 210 20.85 -13.49 -1.91
C PRO A 210 22.08 -14.17 -2.53
N LEU A 211 23.16 -13.40 -2.77
CA LEU A 211 24.47 -13.94 -3.15
C LEU A 211 25.33 -14.21 -1.89
N PRO A 212 26.22 -15.22 -1.94
CA PRO A 212 26.97 -15.70 -0.80
C PRO A 212 28.02 -14.69 -0.34
N LYS A 213 28.30 -14.73 0.97
CA LYS A 213 29.31 -13.91 1.66
C LYS A 213 30.67 -14.02 0.97
N THR A 214 31.10 -12.98 0.26
CA THR A 214 32.50 -12.49 0.20
C THR A 214 32.58 -11.26 -0.72
N THR A 215 33.37 -10.26 -0.31
CA THR A 215 33.87 -9.11 -1.10
C THR A 215 32.92 -7.89 -1.14
N ALA A 216 33.02 -6.91 -0.23
CA ALA A 216 33.99 -5.78 -0.08
C ALA A 216 33.26 -4.46 -0.43
N CYS A 217 33.01 -3.61 0.57
CA CYS A 217 33.72 -2.35 0.88
C CYS A 217 33.38 -1.17 -0.05
N CYS A 218 32.76 -0.14 0.53
CA CYS A 218 33.04 1.26 0.19
C CYS A 218 32.85 2.11 1.47
N GLU A 219 33.96 2.69 1.92
CA GLU A 219 34.04 3.81 2.85
C GLU A 219 33.36 5.05 2.27
N GLN A 220 32.52 5.71 3.07
CA GLN A 220 32.64 7.09 3.58
C GLN A 220 31.42 7.41 4.46
#